data_AF-A0A7Y4NED0-F1
#
_entry.id   AF-A0A7Y4NED0-F1
#
_cell.length_a   1.000
_cell.length_b   1.000
_cell.length_c   1.000
_cell.angle_alpha   90.00
_cell.angle_beta   90.00
_cell.angle_gamma   90.00
#
_symmetry.space_group_name_H-M   'P 1'
#
loop_
_entity.id
_entity.type
_entity.pdbx_description
1 polymer ?
#
loop_
_entity_poly.entity_id
_entity_poly.type
_entity_poly.pdbx_seq_one_letter_code
_entity_poly.pdbx_strand_id
1 'polypeptide(L)'
;MSAAVASWQTLENVTVECTHCGVMMTLQPGSRVKYYRCGSCHRWVSSTYSEVFRADAKMRTHPVKDTADADARFVEVKARLDQWLTAVQEQCPYQTMGVSPLDSADVIRARFHALAMERHPDRGGSAEQMRELNAAYERILKHRQRKRLEAMASGTSTRATPASVLPARNR
;
A
#
# COMPACT_ATOMS: atom_id res chain seq x y z
N MET A 1 12.57 21.08 18.46
CA MET A 1 12.72 20.05 19.52
C MET A 1 14.17 19.60 19.47
N SER A 2 14.89 19.56 20.60
CA SER A 2 16.33 19.25 20.61
C SER A 2 16.59 17.88 20.00
N ALA A 3 17.37 17.83 18.92
CA ALA A 3 17.82 16.58 18.33
C ALA A 3 18.46 15.72 19.43
N ALA A 4 17.86 14.57 19.71
CA ALA A 4 18.36 13.67 20.73
C ALA A 4 19.78 13.25 20.33
N VAL A 5 20.78 13.65 21.14
CA VAL A 5 22.20 13.46 20.80
C VAL A 5 22.45 11.96 20.64
N ALA A 6 22.99 11.57 19.49
CA ALA A 6 23.39 10.18 19.24
C ALA A 6 24.62 9.87 20.11
N SER A 7 24.49 8.88 20.99
CA SER A 7 25.57 8.45 21.87
C SER A 7 25.93 7.01 21.59
N TRP A 8 27.13 6.81 21.08
CA TRP A 8 27.70 5.48 20.82
C TRP A 8 28.05 4.74 22.14
N GLN A 9 28.28 5.47 23.23
CA GLN A 9 28.58 4.91 24.56
C GLN A 9 27.36 4.24 25.16
N THR A 10 26.22 4.96 25.17
CA THR A 10 24.96 4.50 25.77
C THR A 10 24.06 3.77 24.76
N LEU A 11 24.46 3.69 23.49
CA LEU A 11 23.66 3.18 22.37
C LEU A 11 22.27 3.87 22.33
N GLU A 12 22.27 5.19 22.49
CA GLU A 12 21.11 6.06 22.43
C GLU A 12 21.03 6.75 21.08
N ASN A 13 19.82 6.75 20.50
CA ASN A 13 19.53 7.35 19.19
C ASN A 13 20.46 6.86 18.08
N VAL A 14 20.88 5.59 18.16
CA VAL A 14 21.69 4.91 17.16
C VAL A 14 21.05 3.60 16.75
N THR A 15 21.17 3.26 15.48
CA THR A 15 20.95 1.91 14.99
C THR A 15 22.27 1.16 14.96
N VAL A 16 22.24 -0.13 15.29
CA VAL A 16 23.44 -0.96 15.44
C VAL A 16 23.52 -1.94 14.29
N GLU A 17 24.61 -1.92 13.54
CA GLU A 17 24.92 -2.84 12.45
C GLU A 17 25.98 -3.85 12.92
N CYS A 18 25.83 -5.14 12.60
CA CYS A 18 26.84 -6.14 12.91
C CYS A 18 28.01 -6.07 11.91
N THR A 19 29.25 -5.92 12.37
CA THR A 19 30.43 -5.87 11.46
C THR A 19 30.78 -7.21 10.83
N HIS A 20 30.25 -8.32 11.34
CA HIS A 20 30.50 -9.65 10.80
C HIS A 20 29.67 -9.94 9.55
N CYS A 21 28.39 -9.53 9.54
CA CYS A 21 27.45 -9.88 8.46
C CYS A 21 26.73 -8.67 7.85
N GLY A 22 26.99 -7.44 8.32
CA GLY A 22 26.41 -6.20 7.80
C GLY A 22 24.92 -6.01 8.08
N VAL A 23 24.31 -6.87 8.92
CA VAL A 23 22.87 -6.82 9.21
C VAL A 23 22.59 -5.90 10.39
N MET A 24 21.52 -5.11 10.27
CA MET A 24 20.99 -4.31 11.37
C MET A 24 20.52 -5.21 12.51
N MET A 25 21.09 -4.99 13.69
CA MET A 25 20.81 -5.75 14.90
C MET A 25 19.49 -5.28 15.51
N THR A 26 18.74 -6.22 16.08
CA THR A 26 17.45 -5.93 16.70
C THR A 26 17.63 -5.67 18.20
N LEU A 27 17.07 -4.56 18.68
CA LEU A 27 17.01 -4.25 20.09
C LEU A 27 16.09 -5.26 20.81
N GLN A 28 16.59 -5.83 21.89
CA GLN A 28 15.83 -6.70 22.78
C GLN A 28 15.28 -5.88 23.96
N PRO A 29 14.07 -6.22 24.45
CA PRO A 29 13.46 -5.52 25.56
C PRO A 29 14.32 -5.64 26.82
N GLY A 30 14.62 -4.51 27.46
CA GLY A 30 15.42 -4.42 28.67
C GLY A 30 15.24 -3.04 29.31
N SER A 31 15.35 -2.96 30.65
CA SER A 31 15.04 -1.72 31.38
C SER A 31 16.18 -0.70 31.37
N ARG A 32 17.40 -1.14 31.70
CA ARG A 32 18.55 -0.24 31.91
C ARG A 32 19.74 -0.54 30.99
N VAL A 33 19.89 -1.78 30.56
CA VAL A 33 20.91 -2.21 29.60
C VAL A 33 20.21 -2.55 28.29
N LYS A 34 20.66 -1.92 27.21
CA LYS A 34 20.17 -2.22 25.87
C LYS A 34 20.96 -3.39 25.32
N TYR A 35 20.25 -4.45 24.94
CA TYR A 35 20.84 -5.62 24.29
C TYR A 35 20.43 -5.63 22.84
N TYR A 36 21.39 -5.83 21.94
CA TYR A 36 21.16 -5.99 20.52
C TYR A 36 21.55 -7.40 20.11
N ARG A 37 20.69 -8.06 19.32
CA ARG A 37 20.96 -9.39 18.76
C ARG A 37 21.00 -9.31 17.25
N CYS A 38 22.00 -9.94 16.64
CA CYS A 38 22.04 -10.05 15.19
C CYS A 38 21.08 -11.15 14.72
N GLY A 39 20.20 -10.84 13.77
CA GLY A 39 19.29 -11.82 13.18
C GLY A 39 20.00 -12.92 12.37
N SER A 40 21.17 -12.63 11.81
CA SER A 40 21.92 -13.55 10.94
C SER A 40 22.94 -14.39 11.71
N CYS A 41 23.95 -13.76 12.34
CA CYS A 41 25.02 -14.49 13.04
C CYS A 41 24.77 -14.70 14.54
N HIS A 42 23.61 -14.25 15.05
CA HIS A 42 23.20 -14.39 16.47
C HIS A 42 24.15 -13.80 17.51
N ARG A 43 25.08 -12.95 17.08
CA ARG A 43 25.98 -12.23 17.97
C ARG A 43 25.22 -11.19 18.79
N TRP A 44 25.67 -11.00 20.03
CA TRP A 44 25.09 -10.06 20.99
C TRP A 44 25.99 -8.87 21.23
N VAL A 45 25.36 -7.73 21.49
CA VAL A 45 26.03 -6.51 21.97
C VAL A 45 25.20 -5.88 23.08
N SER A 46 25.86 -5.32 24.10
CA SER A 46 25.22 -4.63 25.22
C SER A 46 25.74 -3.19 25.36
N SER A 47 24.92 -2.30 25.91
CA SER A 47 25.29 -0.89 26.15
C SER A 47 26.26 -0.69 27.33
N THR A 48 26.32 -1.60 28.31
CA THR A 48 27.07 -1.39 29.56
C THR A 48 28.57 -1.71 29.52
N TYR A 49 29.13 -2.16 28.39
CA TYR A 49 30.55 -2.54 28.29
C TYR A 49 31.20 -2.22 26.93
N SER A 50 30.58 -1.34 26.14
CA SER A 50 31.07 -0.96 24.80
C SER A 50 32.49 -0.34 24.83
N GLU A 51 32.85 0.32 25.93
CA GLU A 51 34.16 0.95 26.13
C GLU A 51 35.28 -0.05 26.44
N VAL A 52 34.97 -1.12 27.18
CA VAL A 52 35.94 -2.14 27.61
C VAL A 52 36.26 -3.09 26.46
N PHE A 53 35.29 -3.38 25.60
CA PHE A 53 35.45 -4.31 24.47
C PHE A 53 35.74 -3.60 23.13
N ARG A 54 36.24 -2.36 23.14
CA ARG A 54 36.35 -1.53 21.92
C ARG A 54 37.16 -2.18 20.78
N ALA A 55 38.16 -3.01 21.10
CA ALA A 55 38.94 -3.75 20.12
C ALA A 55 38.19 -4.94 19.48
N ASP A 56 37.16 -5.47 20.16
CA ASP A 56 36.37 -6.64 19.77
C ASP A 56 34.87 -6.32 19.57
N ALA A 57 34.50 -5.04 19.61
CA ALA A 57 33.14 -4.57 19.42
C ALA A 57 32.74 -4.82 17.96
N LYS A 58 32.10 -5.97 17.69
CA LYS A 58 31.69 -6.38 16.35
C LYS A 58 30.43 -5.65 15.87
N MET A 59 30.39 -4.33 16.06
CA MET A 59 29.29 -3.47 15.65
C MET A 59 29.75 -2.13 15.08
N ARG A 60 28.90 -1.55 14.22
CA ARG A 60 28.94 -0.16 13.78
C ARG A 60 27.67 0.53 14.23
N THR A 61 27.76 1.77 14.68
CA THR A 61 26.60 2.58 15.08
C THR A 61 26.31 3.61 14.01
N HIS A 62 25.06 3.71 13.57
CA HIS A 62 24.58 4.76 12.69
C HIS A 62 23.62 5.66 13.46
N PRO A 63 23.76 6.99 13.39
CA PRO A 63 22.79 7.88 14.02
C PRO A 63 21.41 7.63 13.43
N VAL A 64 20.39 7.52 14.28
CA VAL A 64 19.00 7.50 13.83
C VAL A 64 18.72 8.87 13.23
N LYS A 65 18.43 8.91 11.94
CA LYS A 65 18.00 10.15 11.29
C LYS A 65 16.62 10.51 11.85
N ASP A 66 16.44 11.75 12.29
CA ASP A 66 15.12 12.26 12.64
C ASP A 66 14.28 12.32 11.36
N THR A 67 13.38 11.35 11.21
CA THR A 67 12.44 11.25 10.08
C THR A 67 11.06 11.77 10.44
N ALA A 68 10.85 12.36 11.63
CA ALA A 68 9.52 12.75 12.10
C ALA A 68 8.78 13.65 11.09
N ASP A 69 9.48 14.63 10.51
CA ASP A 69 8.90 15.51 9.48
C ASP A 69 8.59 14.78 8.17
N ALA A 70 9.42 13.82 7.77
CA ALA A 70 9.21 13.01 6.58
C ALA A 70 8.03 12.03 6.77
N ASP A 71 7.95 11.42 7.96
CA ASP A 71 6.88 10.52 8.36
C ASP A 71 5.55 11.28 8.45
N ALA A 72 5.54 12.50 9.01
CA ALA A 72 4.36 13.37 9.03
C ALA A 72 3.86 13.71 7.62
N ARG A 73 4.77 14.11 6.72
CA ARG A 73 4.43 14.38 5.31
C ARG A 73 3.89 13.14 4.60
N PHE A 74 4.46 11.97 4.86
CA PHE A 74 3.97 10.72 4.30
C PHE A 74 2.56 10.39 4.79
N VAL A 75 2.29 10.57 6.08
CA VAL A 75 0.95 10.37 6.67
C VAL A 75 -0.07 11.31 6.05
N GLU A 76 0.27 12.58 5.83
CA GLU A 76 -0.61 13.55 5.18
C GLU A 76 -0.94 13.16 3.74
N VAL A 77 0.07 12.78 2.94
CA VAL A 77 -0.12 12.34 1.55
C VAL A 77 -0.96 11.08 1.49
N LYS A 78 -0.72 10.11 2.39
CA LYS A 78 -1.52 8.90 2.50
C LYS A 78 -2.98 9.24 2.82
N ALA A 79 -3.23 10.08 3.82
CA ALA A 79 -4.58 10.47 4.20
C ALA A 79 -5.34 11.13 3.04
N ARG A 80 -4.66 12.01 2.29
CA ARG A 80 -5.23 12.63 1.08
C ARG A 80 -5.56 11.59 0.00
N LEU A 81 -4.67 10.63 -0.21
CA LEU A 81 -4.89 9.55 -1.18
C LEU A 81 -6.06 8.65 -0.77
N ASP A 82 -6.14 8.28 0.52
CA ASP A 82 -7.22 7.46 1.07
C ASP A 82 -8.59 8.17 0.96
N GLN A 83 -8.63 9.48 1.22
CA GLN A 83 -9.85 10.29 1.04
C GLN A 83 -10.26 10.34 -0.43
N TRP A 84 -9.31 10.53 -1.35
CA TRP A 84 -9.58 10.52 -2.78
C TRP A 84 -10.08 9.15 -3.27
N LEU A 85 -9.44 8.06 -2.83
CA LEU A 85 -9.86 6.70 -3.16
C LEU A 85 -11.28 6.42 -2.67
N THR A 86 -11.60 6.83 -1.44
CA THR A 86 -12.96 6.69 -0.88
C THR A 86 -13.98 7.45 -1.73
N ALA A 87 -13.69 8.71 -2.10
CA ALA A 87 -14.57 9.50 -2.95
C ALA A 87 -14.79 8.87 -4.34
N VAL A 88 -13.74 8.29 -4.94
CA VAL A 88 -13.84 7.57 -6.22
C VAL A 88 -14.66 6.28 -6.07
N GLN A 89 -14.50 5.57 -4.95
CA GLN A 89 -15.26 4.35 -4.64
C GLN A 89 -16.74 4.65 -4.42
N GLU A 90 -17.10 5.69 -3.68
CA GLU A 90 -18.48 6.15 -3.50
C GLU A 90 -19.15 6.52 -4.84
N GLN A 91 -18.37 7.05 -5.78
CA GLN A 91 -18.86 7.38 -7.12
C GLN A 91 -18.99 6.14 -8.04
N CYS A 92 -18.50 4.97 -7.61
CA CYS A 92 -18.50 3.73 -8.39
C CYS A 92 -19.87 3.03 -8.32
N PRO A 93 -20.65 3.02 -9.41
CA PRO A 93 -22.01 2.46 -9.41
C PRO A 93 -22.05 0.94 -9.19
N TYR A 94 -20.93 0.24 -9.44
CA TYR A 94 -20.79 -1.19 -9.22
C TYR A 94 -20.84 -1.57 -7.74
N GLN A 95 -20.28 -0.73 -6.86
CA GLN A 95 -20.32 -0.96 -5.41
C GLN A 95 -21.73 -0.77 -4.85
N THR A 96 -22.47 0.26 -5.31
CA THR A 96 -23.86 0.52 -4.90
C THR A 96 -24.79 -0.68 -5.18
N MET A 97 -24.53 -1.41 -6.27
CA MET A 97 -25.29 -2.60 -6.66
C MET A 97 -24.69 -3.92 -6.14
N GLY A 98 -23.52 -3.89 -5.49
CA GLY A 98 -22.83 -5.09 -4.99
C GLY A 98 -22.38 -6.06 -6.10
N VAL A 99 -22.05 -5.54 -7.29
CA VAL A 99 -21.63 -6.33 -8.46
C VAL A 99 -20.20 -6.00 -8.86
N SER A 100 -19.49 -6.98 -9.43
CA SER A 100 -18.16 -6.78 -9.97
C SER A 100 -18.22 -6.19 -11.38
N PRO A 101 -17.28 -5.31 -11.79
CA PRO A 101 -17.13 -4.88 -13.18
C PRO A 101 -16.85 -6.03 -14.17
N LEU A 102 -16.43 -7.19 -13.67
CA LEU A 102 -16.15 -8.40 -14.45
C LEU A 102 -17.37 -9.32 -14.60
N ASP A 103 -18.46 -9.05 -13.89
CA ASP A 103 -19.65 -9.90 -13.94
C ASP A 103 -20.34 -9.86 -15.31
N SER A 104 -20.99 -10.96 -15.67
CA SER A 104 -21.77 -11.05 -16.90
C SER A 104 -22.98 -10.09 -16.84
N ALA A 105 -23.47 -9.67 -18.01
CA ALA A 105 -24.62 -8.78 -18.08
C ALA A 105 -25.88 -9.40 -17.44
N ASP A 106 -25.98 -10.72 -17.44
CA ASP A 106 -27.11 -11.47 -16.85
C ASP A 106 -27.09 -11.40 -15.33
N VAL A 107 -25.91 -11.53 -14.71
CA VAL A 107 -25.75 -11.41 -13.26
C VAL A 107 -26.12 -10.00 -12.78
N ILE A 108 -25.69 -8.97 -13.51
CA ILE A 108 -26.03 -7.58 -13.17
C ILE A 108 -27.54 -7.34 -13.26
N ARG A 109 -28.20 -7.86 -14.30
CA ARG A 109 -29.66 -7.77 -14.46
C ARG A 109 -30.39 -8.50 -13.33
N ALA A 110 -29.98 -9.72 -13.01
CA ALA A 110 -30.57 -10.50 -11.93
C ALA A 110 -30.45 -9.79 -10.58
N ARG A 111 -29.28 -9.21 -10.29
CA ARG A 111 -29.05 -8.42 -9.07
C ARG A 111 -29.90 -7.15 -9.02
N PHE A 112 -30.01 -6.44 -10.15
CA PHE A 112 -30.91 -5.30 -10.27
C PHE A 112 -32.37 -5.67 -9.96
N HIS A 113 -32.87 -6.77 -10.54
CA HIS A 113 -34.24 -7.23 -10.29
C HIS A 113 -34.46 -7.61 -8.81
N ALA A 114 -33.52 -8.30 -8.18
CA ALA A 114 -33.60 -8.64 -6.76
C ALA A 114 -33.69 -7.37 -5.88
N LEU A 115 -32.77 -6.42 -6.08
CA LEU A 115 -32.75 -5.15 -5.34
C LEU A 115 -33.99 -4.29 -5.61
N ALA A 116 -34.50 -4.31 -6.84
CA ALA A 116 -35.71 -3.58 -7.22
C ALA A 116 -36.95 -4.15 -6.52
N MET A 117 -37.03 -5.47 -6.32
CA MET A 117 -38.13 -6.10 -5.60
C MET A 117 -38.10 -5.77 -4.10
N GLU A 118 -36.92 -5.68 -3.50
CA GLU A 118 -36.72 -5.30 -2.10
C GLU A 118 -37.00 -3.82 -1.84
N ARG A 119 -36.55 -2.94 -2.74
CA ARG A 119 -36.65 -1.48 -2.59
C ARG A 119 -37.90 -0.88 -3.24
N HIS A 120 -38.83 -1.71 -3.72
CA HIS A 120 -40.04 -1.24 -4.39
C HIS A 120 -40.93 -0.44 -3.40
N PRO A 121 -41.48 0.72 -3.80
CA PRO A 121 -42.36 1.52 -2.93
C PRO A 121 -43.56 0.73 -2.41
N ASP A 122 -44.18 -0.10 -3.27
CA ASP A 122 -45.34 -0.91 -2.90
C ASP A 122 -45.02 -2.05 -1.89
N ARG A 123 -43.74 -2.38 -1.69
CA ARG A 123 -43.29 -3.44 -0.76
C ARG A 123 -42.60 -2.89 0.49
N GLY A 124 -42.72 -1.58 0.74
CA GLY A 124 -42.13 -0.93 1.90
C GLY A 124 -40.74 -0.30 1.66
N GLY A 125 -40.29 -0.24 0.41
CA GLY A 125 -39.14 0.57 0.02
C GLY A 125 -39.50 2.05 -0.18
N SER A 126 -38.51 2.89 -0.48
CA SER A 126 -38.76 4.30 -0.84
C SER A 126 -38.59 4.54 -2.35
N ALA A 127 -39.37 5.47 -2.89
CA ALA A 127 -39.19 5.92 -4.28
C ALA A 127 -37.77 6.48 -4.51
N GLU A 128 -37.11 6.99 -3.46
CA GLU A 128 -35.75 7.50 -3.53
C GLU A 128 -34.73 6.39 -3.75
N GLN A 129 -34.85 5.30 -3.00
CA GLN A 129 -33.98 4.12 -3.14
C GLN A 129 -34.10 3.48 -4.52
N MET A 130 -35.31 3.46 -5.10
CA MET A 130 -35.53 2.94 -6.45
C MET A 130 -34.93 3.86 -7.52
N ARG A 131 -35.05 5.19 -7.36
CA ARG A 131 -34.40 6.18 -8.25
C ARG A 131 -32.88 6.03 -8.24
N GLU A 132 -32.29 5.88 -7.06
CA GLU A 132 -30.84 5.68 -6.91
C GLU A 132 -30.36 4.38 -7.58
N LEU A 133 -31.10 3.28 -7.40
CA LEU A 133 -30.81 1.99 -8.02
C LEU A 133 -30.85 2.08 -9.56
N ASN A 134 -31.88 2.74 -10.12
CA ASN A 134 -31.99 2.97 -11.56
C ASN A 134 -30.81 3.80 -12.10
N ALA A 135 -30.46 4.89 -11.41
CA ALA A 135 -29.34 5.74 -11.79
C ALA A 135 -27.99 5.00 -11.73
N ALA A 136 -27.80 4.09 -10.78
CA ALA A 136 -26.60 3.23 -10.71
C ALA A 136 -26.56 2.27 -11.91
N TYR A 137 -27.68 1.59 -12.20
CA TYR A 137 -27.78 0.65 -13.32
C TYR A 137 -27.51 1.31 -14.68
N GLU A 138 -28.08 2.49 -14.94
CA GLU A 138 -27.82 3.25 -16.17
C GLU A 138 -26.35 3.64 -16.34
N ARG A 139 -25.68 4.05 -15.24
CA ARG A 139 -24.25 4.38 -15.26
C ARG A 139 -23.40 3.15 -15.61
N ILE A 140 -23.74 1.97 -15.09
CA ILE A 140 -23.05 0.71 -15.43
C ILE A 140 -23.20 0.41 -16.93
N LEU A 141 -24.41 0.52 -17.48
CA LEU A 141 -24.64 0.28 -18.91
C LEU A 141 -23.85 1.24 -19.79
N LYS A 142 -23.86 2.54 -19.49
CA LYS A 142 -23.06 3.55 -20.21
C LYS A 142 -21.57 3.25 -20.12
N HIS A 143 -21.07 2.87 -18.95
CA HIS A 143 -19.67 2.49 -18.77
C HIS A 143 -19.28 1.27 -19.62
N ARG A 144 -20.10 0.21 -19.63
CA ARG A 144 -19.84 -0.98 -20.46
C ARG A 144 -19.90 -0.68 -21.94
N GLN A 145 -20.86 0.15 -22.36
CA GLN A 145 -20.96 0.59 -23.76
C GLN A 145 -19.72 1.37 -24.18
N ARG A 146 -19.25 2.32 -23.36
CA ARG A 146 -18.02 3.06 -23.61
C ARG A 146 -16.81 2.13 -23.70
N LYS A 147 -16.61 1.22 -22.74
CA LYS A 147 -15.52 0.23 -22.80
C LYS A 147 -15.58 -0.65 -24.05
N ARG A 148 -16.78 -1.05 -24.49
CA ARG A 148 -16.96 -1.83 -25.72
C ARG A 148 -16.52 -1.03 -26.95
N LEU A 149 -16.90 0.24 -27.02
CA LEU A 149 -16.50 1.15 -28.10
C LEU A 149 -14.98 1.40 -28.08
N GLU A 150 -14.39 1.65 -26.90
CA GLU A 150 -12.94 1.81 -26.72
C GLU A 150 -12.15 0.57 -27.13
N ALA A 151 -12.64 -0.64 -26.78
CA ALA A 151 -12.01 -1.90 -27.18
C ALA A 151 -12.07 -2.12 -28.69
N MET A 152 -13.21 -1.80 -29.33
CA MET A 152 -13.35 -1.85 -30.79
C MET A 152 -12.42 -0.85 -31.49
N ALA A 153 -12.31 0.38 -30.95
CA ALA A 153 -11.40 1.40 -31.46
C ALA A 153 -9.93 0.98 -31.31
N SER A 154 -9.54 0.45 -30.14
CA SER A 154 -8.17 0.02 -29.84
C SER A 154 -7.74 -1.20 -30.65
N GLY A 155 -8.67 -2.12 -30.96
CA GLY A 155 -8.44 -3.29 -31.79
C GLY A 155 -8.05 -2.98 -33.24
N THR A 156 -8.29 -1.74 -33.71
CA THR A 156 -7.93 -1.30 -35.07
C THR A 156 -6.49 -0.73 -35.13
N SER A 157 -5.81 -0.54 -33.99
CA SER A 157 -4.48 0.07 -33.86
C SER A 157 -3.37 -0.93 -33.50
N THR A 158 -3.41 -2.16 -33.99
CA THR A 158 -2.26 -3.07 -33.99
C THR A 158 -1.70 -3.21 -35.41
N ARG A 159 -1.30 -2.09 -36.02
CA ARG A 159 -0.41 -2.14 -37.19
C ARG A 159 0.99 -2.49 -36.68
N ALA A 160 1.42 -3.69 -37.03
CA ALA A 160 2.69 -4.32 -36.65
C ALA A 160 3.87 -3.35 -36.59
N THR A 161 4.51 -3.25 -35.43
CA THR A 161 5.89 -2.78 -35.31
C THR A 161 6.80 -3.95 -35.72
N PRO A 162 7.64 -3.81 -36.75
CA PRO A 162 8.61 -4.85 -37.08
C PRO A 162 9.62 -4.95 -35.94
N ALA A 163 9.86 -6.18 -35.47
CA ALA A 163 10.78 -6.49 -34.39
C ALA A 163 12.19 -5.97 -34.71
N SER A 164 12.68 -5.00 -33.95
CA SER A 164 14.06 -4.56 -34.03
C SER A 164 14.97 -5.66 -33.46
N VAL A 165 15.80 -6.22 -34.33
CA VAL A 165 16.84 -7.20 -34.02
C VAL A 165 17.78 -6.64 -32.94
N LEU A 166 17.89 -7.33 -31.81
CA LEU A 166 18.88 -7.03 -30.76
C LEU A 166 20.28 -7.43 -31.24
N PRO A 167 21.33 -6.59 -31.08
CA PRO A 167 22.68 -6.95 -31.47
C PRO A 167 23.27 -7.99 -30.51
N ALA A 168 23.92 -9.00 -31.08
CA ALA A 168 24.61 -10.06 -30.36
C ALA A 168 25.77 -9.50 -29.52
N ARG A 169 25.85 -9.92 -28.25
CA ARG A 169 26.99 -9.66 -27.37
C ARG A 169 28.18 -10.51 -27.82
N ASN A 170 29.25 -9.84 -28.26
CA ASN A 170 30.54 -10.48 -28.53
C ASN A 170 31.22 -10.89 -27.21
N ARG A 171 31.91 -12.02 -27.29
CA ARG A 171 32.57 -12.77 -26.21
C ARG A 171 33.98 -12.25 -25.95
#